data_AF-Q38A38-F1
#
_entry.id   AF-Q38A38-F1
#
_cell.length_a   1.000
_cell.length_b   1.000
_cell.length_c   1.000
_cell.angle_alpha   90.00
_cell.angle_beta   90.00
_cell.angle_gamma   90.00
#
_symmetry.space_group_name_H-M   'P 1'
#
loop_
_entity.id
_entity.type
_entity.pdbx_description
1 polymer ?
#
loop_
_entity_poly.entity_id
_entity_poly.type
_entity_poly.pdbx_seq_one_letter_code
_entity_poly.pdbx_strand_id
1 'polypeptide(L)'
;MSRFPHSNVGLVIGLVSLLLQLHRVMVITEAAAINSFTVILVNDRNSAALREAPTGTTMQIPPYVVRLSADWTVIENPQWNEVSSEENDSEGRLLHCRLPLPQDENTVQTQVKHYIQLQEHRTAVRIWHWLEGMMNRDGCIFGDGEGPITGVSEWYLFCVRGAVRKVNKTTVAVLYGNRTSQKLQQTVRRLVHRARWSSQGSERSKSFKRWTSRIGEYKANVTWPRWNVERQLWELIYPTRRECRAWEADAAAFGESPERYIRNESHRWSDSRSFTLPRNKEVWETVVRLYCQQNQGDRHVLDWSITEVLQTCTHEVLLRSPAVCEWSQVLQNFHVNPIPCIPI
;
A
#
# COMPACT_ATOMS: atom_id res chain seq x y z
N MET A 1 9.06 31.44 47.89
CA MET A 1 10.25 30.58 47.96
C MET A 1 10.04 29.39 47.03
N SER A 2 10.83 29.40 45.96
CA SER A 2 11.26 28.35 45.05
C SER A 2 10.53 27.00 45.09
N ARG A 3 9.67 26.72 44.09
CA ARG A 3 9.22 25.37 43.76
C ARG A 3 9.95 24.91 42.48
N PHE A 4 10.67 23.80 42.62
CA PHE A 4 11.51 23.18 41.61
C PHE A 4 10.72 22.70 40.38
N PRO A 5 11.31 22.78 39.17
CA PRO A 5 10.67 22.33 37.94
C PRO A 5 10.89 20.82 37.76
N HIS A 6 9.93 20.01 38.22
CA HIS A 6 9.85 18.58 37.87
C HIS A 6 8.77 18.37 36.81
N SER A 7 9.07 18.62 35.53
CA SER A 7 8.15 18.22 34.46
C SER A 7 8.81 18.13 33.09
N ASN A 8 9.79 17.25 32.92
CA ASN A 8 10.26 16.83 31.59
C ASN A 8 10.49 15.33 31.47
N VAL A 9 10.67 14.62 32.60
CA VAL A 9 10.88 13.17 32.60
C VAL A 9 9.64 12.41 32.11
N GLY A 10 8.44 12.86 32.46
CA GLY A 10 7.19 12.20 32.05
C GLY A 10 6.95 12.25 30.53
N LEU A 11 7.32 13.36 29.87
CA LEU A 11 7.10 13.53 28.44
C LEU A 11 8.03 12.61 27.62
N VAL A 12 9.28 12.47 28.06
CA VAL A 12 10.26 11.58 27.42
C VAL A 12 9.86 10.11 27.57
N ILE A 13 9.40 9.69 28.76
CA ILE A 13 8.93 8.30 28.98
C ILE A 13 7.70 7.99 28.13
N GLY A 14 6.77 8.94 27.99
CA GLY A 14 5.60 8.80 27.12
C GLY A 14 5.97 8.63 25.65
N LEU A 15 6.91 9.43 25.14
CA LEU A 15 7.35 9.37 23.75
C LEU A 15 8.10 8.07 23.43
N VAL A 16 8.96 7.61 24.34
CA VAL A 16 9.67 6.34 24.20
C VAL A 16 8.69 5.15 24.23
N SER A 17 7.67 5.19 25.10
CA SER A 17 6.63 4.15 25.14
C SER A 17 5.77 4.14 23.88
N LEU A 18 5.41 5.30 23.33
CA LEU A 18 4.67 5.41 22.08
C LEU A 18 5.51 4.89 20.90
N LEU A 19 6.79 5.24 20.83
CA LEU A 19 7.71 4.74 19.81
C LEU A 19 7.91 3.23 19.94
N LEU A 20 8.05 2.68 21.15
CA LEU A 20 8.13 1.23 21.38
C LEU A 20 6.85 0.51 20.99
N GLN A 21 5.68 1.10 21.25
CA GLN A 21 4.40 0.53 20.81
C GLN A 21 4.24 0.61 19.30
N LEU A 22 4.62 1.73 18.66
CA LEU A 22 4.64 1.85 17.21
C LEU A 22 5.62 0.87 16.58
N HIS A 23 6.80 0.66 17.17
CA HIS A 23 7.75 -0.34 16.70
C HIS A 23 7.21 -1.76 16.87
N ARG A 24 6.54 -2.06 18.00
CA ARG A 24 5.87 -3.37 18.19
C ARG A 24 4.74 -3.58 17.19
N VAL A 25 3.93 -2.55 16.88
CA VAL A 25 2.87 -2.67 15.87
C VAL A 25 3.46 -2.81 14.47
N MET A 26 4.56 -2.12 14.15
CA MET A 26 5.21 -2.23 12.83
C MET A 26 5.89 -3.60 12.64
N VAL A 27 6.48 -4.18 13.69
CA VAL A 27 7.09 -5.52 13.63
C VAL A 27 6.03 -6.63 13.52
N ILE A 28 4.79 -6.42 13.95
CA ILE A 28 3.74 -7.45 13.87
C ILE A 28 3.22 -7.65 12.42
N THR A 29 3.50 -6.76 11.47
CA THR A 29 3.06 -6.95 10.08
C THR A 29 4.06 -7.62 9.13
N GLU A 30 5.30 -7.89 9.54
CA GLU A 30 6.29 -8.58 8.67
C GLU A 30 6.36 -10.10 8.88
N ALA A 31 5.70 -10.65 9.89
CA ALA A 31 5.68 -12.09 10.11
C ALA A 31 4.40 -12.74 9.55
N ALA A 32 4.21 -12.70 8.23
CA ALA A 32 3.71 -13.92 7.59
C ALA A 32 4.85 -14.94 7.74
N ALA A 33 4.96 -15.53 8.93
CA ALA A 33 6.10 -16.34 9.31
C ALA A 33 6.28 -17.43 8.25
N ILE A 34 7.47 -17.48 7.66
CA ILE A 34 7.86 -18.59 6.78
C ILE A 34 7.47 -19.88 7.49
N ASN A 35 6.79 -20.78 6.78
CA ASN A 35 6.20 -21.99 7.35
C ASN A 35 4.92 -21.78 8.17
N SER A 36 4.11 -20.78 7.86
CA SER A 36 2.71 -20.79 8.28
C SER A 36 2.03 -22.06 7.73
N PHE A 37 1.24 -22.76 8.54
CA PHE A 37 0.62 -24.02 8.13
C PHE A 37 -0.87 -23.85 7.87
N THR A 38 -1.38 -24.55 6.86
CA THR A 38 -2.82 -24.64 6.61
C THR A 38 -3.18 -26.09 6.27
N VAL A 39 -4.30 -26.58 6.78
CA VAL A 39 -4.78 -27.94 6.49
C VAL A 39 -5.57 -27.91 5.19
N ILE A 40 -5.20 -28.75 4.22
CA ILE A 40 -5.90 -28.84 2.94
C ILE A 40 -6.42 -30.26 2.72
N LEU A 41 -7.73 -30.38 2.50
CA LEU A 41 -8.33 -31.64 2.09
C LEU A 41 -7.98 -31.91 0.63
N VAL A 42 -7.38 -33.07 0.39
CA VAL A 42 -6.97 -33.53 -0.93
C VAL A 42 -8.12 -34.32 -1.56
N ASN A 43 -8.46 -34.02 -2.81
CA ASN A 43 -9.49 -34.76 -3.54
C ASN A 43 -9.04 -36.21 -3.86
N ASP A 44 -10.01 -37.06 -4.20
CA ASP A 44 -9.77 -38.48 -4.45
C ASP A 44 -8.67 -38.74 -5.48
N ARG A 45 -8.61 -37.92 -6.54
CA ARG A 45 -7.61 -38.00 -7.60
C ARG A 45 -6.18 -37.87 -7.08
N ASN A 46 -5.99 -36.98 -6.11
CA ASN A 46 -4.69 -36.69 -5.54
C ASN A 46 -4.41 -37.54 -4.28
N SER A 47 -5.41 -38.24 -3.74
CA SER A 47 -5.28 -39.05 -2.52
C SER A 47 -4.32 -40.24 -2.70
N ALA A 48 -4.44 -40.97 -3.82
CA ALA A 48 -3.53 -42.07 -4.16
C ALA A 48 -2.09 -41.56 -4.36
N ALA A 49 -1.94 -40.47 -5.13
CA ALA A 49 -0.65 -39.83 -5.34
C ALA A 49 -0.01 -39.38 -4.02
N LEU A 50 -0.81 -38.84 -3.07
CA LEU A 50 -0.31 -38.44 -1.76
C LEU A 50 0.17 -39.64 -0.93
N ARG A 51 -0.50 -40.79 -1.01
CA ARG A 51 -0.13 -42.01 -0.29
C ARG A 51 1.15 -42.64 -0.84
N GLU A 52 1.29 -42.65 -2.17
CA GLU A 52 2.39 -43.35 -2.85
C GLU A 52 3.63 -42.48 -3.08
N ALA A 53 3.50 -41.15 -3.03
CA ALA A 53 4.63 -40.26 -3.30
C ALA A 53 5.81 -40.50 -2.34
N PRO A 54 7.05 -40.61 -2.83
CA PRO A 54 8.21 -40.70 -1.96
C PRO A 54 8.46 -39.38 -1.21
N THR A 55 9.21 -39.45 -0.12
CA THR A 55 9.68 -38.26 0.62
C THR A 55 10.45 -37.32 -0.30
N GLY A 56 10.21 -36.02 -0.15
CA GLY A 56 10.81 -34.97 -0.96
C GLY A 56 10.07 -34.68 -2.28
N THR A 57 9.07 -35.49 -2.65
CA THR A 57 8.22 -35.22 -3.82
C THR A 57 7.52 -33.89 -3.67
N THR A 58 7.60 -33.07 -4.73
CA THR A 58 6.86 -31.82 -4.83
C THR A 58 5.46 -32.11 -5.40
N MET A 59 4.43 -31.74 -4.65
CA MET A 59 3.04 -31.89 -5.03
C MET A 59 2.39 -30.51 -5.21
N GLN A 60 1.66 -30.34 -6.31
CA GLN A 60 0.87 -29.14 -6.56
C GLN A 60 -0.53 -29.32 -5.97
N ILE A 61 -0.88 -28.47 -5.03
CA ILE A 61 -2.21 -28.43 -4.40
C ILE A 61 -2.72 -27.00 -4.56
N PRO A 62 -3.28 -26.62 -5.72
CA PRO A 62 -3.58 -25.22 -6.01
C PRO A 62 -4.35 -24.54 -4.85
N PRO A 63 -3.91 -23.33 -4.42
CA PRO A 63 -2.84 -22.50 -4.98
C PRO A 63 -1.40 -22.82 -4.48
N TYR A 64 -1.21 -23.85 -3.66
CA TYR A 64 0.03 -24.18 -2.97
C TYR A 64 0.92 -25.19 -3.70
N VAL A 65 2.19 -25.19 -3.29
CA VAL A 65 3.20 -26.19 -3.65
C VAL A 65 3.80 -26.74 -2.37
N VAL A 66 3.87 -28.07 -2.24
CA VAL A 66 4.34 -28.71 -1.02
C VAL A 66 5.37 -29.77 -1.30
N ARG A 67 6.40 -29.86 -0.45
CA ARG A 67 7.34 -30.97 -0.44
C ARG A 67 6.93 -31.93 0.66
N LEU A 68 6.71 -33.19 0.34
CA LEU A 68 6.15 -34.16 1.28
C LEU A 68 7.22 -34.78 2.19
N SER A 69 6.96 -34.92 3.50
CA SER A 69 7.81 -35.69 4.40
C SER A 69 7.42 -37.18 4.39
N ALA A 70 8.12 -38.01 5.16
CA ALA A 70 7.69 -39.41 5.41
C ALA A 70 6.61 -39.50 6.49
N ASP A 71 6.39 -38.42 7.23
CA ASP A 71 5.62 -38.40 8.47
C ASP A 71 4.16 -38.17 8.19
N TRP A 72 3.35 -38.95 8.89
CA TRP A 72 1.90 -38.86 8.85
C TRP A 72 1.37 -38.61 10.25
N THR A 73 0.27 -37.89 10.32
CA THR A 73 -0.46 -37.63 11.56
C THR A 73 -1.95 -37.74 11.31
N VAL A 74 -2.72 -37.97 12.37
CA VAL A 74 -4.17 -37.93 12.33
C VAL A 74 -4.62 -36.72 13.12
N ILE A 75 -5.45 -35.89 12.51
CA ILE A 75 -6.05 -34.73 13.16
C ILE A 75 -7.58 -34.85 13.09
N GLU A 76 -8.25 -34.21 14.04
CA GLU A 76 -9.70 -34.04 13.96
C GLU A 76 -10.02 -33.02 12.86
N ASN A 77 -11.02 -33.33 12.04
CA ASN A 77 -11.51 -32.44 11.01
C ASN A 77 -12.00 -31.15 11.69
N PRO A 78 -11.34 -30.00 11.44
CA PRO A 78 -11.75 -28.77 12.07
C PRO A 78 -13.11 -28.36 11.47
N GLN A 79 -14.21 -28.66 12.18
CA GLN A 79 -15.55 -28.11 11.88
C GLN A 79 -15.57 -26.60 12.18
N TRP A 80 -14.85 -25.81 11.40
CA TRP A 80 -14.79 -24.36 11.56
C TRP A 80 -15.94 -23.76 10.76
N ASN A 81 -17.11 -23.71 11.42
CA ASN A 81 -18.35 -23.05 11.00
C ASN A 81 -19.03 -23.70 9.78
N GLU A 82 -20.23 -24.25 9.99
CA GLU A 82 -21.48 -23.72 9.42
C GLU A 82 -22.62 -24.73 9.61
N VAL A 83 -23.71 -24.25 10.19
CA VAL A 83 -25.09 -24.53 9.78
C VAL A 83 -25.36 -25.99 9.36
N SER A 84 -25.74 -26.79 10.35
CA SER A 84 -26.74 -27.86 10.24
C SER A 84 -26.84 -28.54 8.86
N SER A 85 -25.87 -29.39 8.55
CA SER A 85 -26.16 -30.57 7.72
C SER A 85 -26.48 -31.72 8.67
N GLU A 86 -27.69 -31.70 9.22
CA GLU A 86 -28.33 -32.93 9.70
C GLU A 86 -28.60 -33.80 8.48
N GLU A 87 -27.61 -34.60 8.05
CA GLU A 87 -27.75 -35.81 7.21
C GLU A 87 -26.36 -36.23 6.67
N ASN A 88 -25.51 -36.77 7.56
CA ASN A 88 -24.52 -37.84 7.31
C ASN A 88 -23.55 -37.91 8.50
N ASP A 89 -24.03 -38.48 9.59
CA ASP A 89 -23.44 -38.38 10.93
C ASP A 89 -22.19 -39.27 11.15
N SER A 90 -21.44 -39.63 10.11
CA SER A 90 -20.30 -40.57 10.25
C SER A 90 -19.16 -40.45 9.23
N GLU A 91 -19.27 -39.65 8.16
CA GLU A 91 -18.18 -39.54 7.19
C GLU A 91 -17.11 -38.52 7.66
N GLY A 92 -15.93 -39.02 8.05
CA GLY A 92 -14.70 -38.23 8.02
C GLY A 92 -14.48 -37.23 9.15
N ARG A 93 -14.77 -37.59 10.41
CA ARG A 93 -14.36 -36.76 11.58
C ARG A 93 -12.84 -36.69 11.74
N LEU A 94 -12.10 -37.64 11.19
CA LEU A 94 -10.65 -37.70 11.27
C LEU A 94 -10.05 -37.50 9.88
N LEU A 95 -8.91 -36.82 9.86
CA LEU A 95 -8.13 -36.53 8.67
C LEU A 95 -6.77 -37.18 8.83
N HIS A 96 -6.39 -38.03 7.87
CA HIS A 96 -5.05 -38.59 7.80
C HIS A 96 -4.19 -37.66 6.94
N CYS A 97 -3.26 -36.97 7.60
CA CYS A 97 -2.49 -35.86 7.06
C CYS A 97 -1.03 -36.23 6.88
N ARG A 98 -0.45 -35.83 5.75
CA ARG A 98 0.99 -35.97 5.52
C ARG A 98 1.68 -34.66 5.83
N LEU A 99 2.67 -34.70 6.71
CA LEU A 99 3.36 -33.48 7.13
C LEU A 99 4.25 -32.96 5.97
N PRO A 100 4.25 -31.64 5.73
CA PRO A 100 5.13 -31.04 4.76
C PRO A 100 6.56 -30.95 5.32
N LEU A 101 7.55 -31.06 4.43
CA LEU A 101 8.89 -30.57 4.72
C LEU A 101 8.84 -29.03 4.79
N PRO A 102 9.42 -28.41 5.83
CA PRO A 102 9.53 -26.96 5.90
C PRO A 102 10.18 -26.39 4.64
N GLN A 103 9.67 -25.26 4.18
CA GLN A 103 10.28 -24.50 3.10
C GLN A 103 11.45 -23.70 3.67
N ASP A 104 12.55 -23.69 2.92
CA ASP A 104 13.64 -22.76 3.17
C ASP A 104 13.37 -21.40 2.51
N GLU A 105 13.91 -20.35 3.12
CA GLU A 105 13.70 -18.97 2.66
C GLU A 105 14.17 -18.77 1.21
N ASN A 106 15.25 -19.42 0.81
CA ASN A 106 15.80 -19.28 -0.54
C ASN A 106 14.85 -19.86 -1.61
N THR A 107 14.17 -20.95 -1.29
CA THR A 107 13.15 -21.57 -2.14
C THR A 107 11.95 -20.65 -2.29
N VAL A 108 11.46 -20.07 -1.20
CA VAL A 108 10.34 -19.09 -1.22
C VAL A 108 10.72 -17.88 -2.07
N GLN A 109 11.89 -17.29 -1.83
CA GLN A 109 12.38 -16.13 -2.60
C GLN A 109 12.53 -16.44 -4.09
N THR A 110 13.00 -17.65 -4.44
CA THR A 110 13.12 -18.09 -5.83
C THR A 110 11.75 -18.21 -6.49
N GLN A 111 10.77 -18.78 -5.80
CA GLN A 111 9.39 -18.90 -6.29
C GLN A 111 8.74 -17.53 -6.48
N VAL A 112 8.88 -16.63 -5.51
CA VAL A 112 8.40 -15.25 -5.57
C VAL A 112 9.00 -14.53 -6.77
N LYS A 113 10.33 -14.57 -6.93
CA LYS A 113 11.03 -13.93 -8.04
C LYS A 113 10.55 -14.45 -9.39
N HIS A 114 10.43 -15.76 -9.53
CA HIS A 114 9.95 -16.40 -10.74
C HIS A 114 8.51 -16.01 -11.07
N TYR A 115 7.62 -15.99 -10.06
CA TYR A 115 6.24 -15.55 -10.23
C TYR A 115 6.14 -14.09 -10.70
N ILE A 116 6.90 -13.19 -10.07
CA ILE A 116 6.95 -11.77 -10.45
C ILE A 116 7.36 -11.64 -11.92
N GLN A 117 8.46 -12.28 -12.33
CA GLN A 117 8.94 -12.23 -13.71
C GLN A 117 7.90 -12.68 -14.74
N LEU A 118 7.09 -13.70 -14.41
CA LEU A 118 6.08 -14.22 -15.31
C LEU A 118 4.78 -13.40 -15.32
N GLN A 119 4.37 -12.84 -14.19
CA GLN A 119 3.03 -12.26 -14.03
C GLN A 119 3.01 -10.73 -13.96
N GLU A 120 4.16 -10.05 -13.81
CA GLU A 120 4.22 -8.60 -13.61
C GLU A 120 3.49 -7.85 -14.74
N HIS A 121 3.87 -8.05 -15.99
CA HIS A 121 3.25 -7.35 -17.12
C HIS A 121 1.73 -7.57 -17.18
N ARG A 122 1.28 -8.83 -17.03
CA ARG A 122 -0.14 -9.17 -17.05
C ARG A 122 -0.91 -8.46 -15.94
N THR A 123 -0.32 -8.43 -14.75
CA THR A 123 -0.92 -7.78 -13.58
C THR A 123 -0.95 -6.27 -13.74
N ALA A 124 0.11 -5.67 -14.29
CA ALA A 124 0.17 -4.24 -14.59
C ALA A 124 -0.94 -3.81 -15.56
N VAL A 125 -1.17 -4.58 -16.64
CA VAL A 125 -2.28 -4.32 -17.59
C VAL A 125 -3.64 -4.39 -16.89
N ARG A 126 -3.86 -5.41 -16.03
CA ARG A 126 -5.10 -5.56 -15.26
C ARG A 126 -5.33 -4.38 -14.32
N ILE A 127 -4.30 -3.96 -13.60
CA ILE A 127 -4.34 -2.79 -12.71
C ILE A 127 -4.71 -1.54 -13.52
N TRP A 128 -4.08 -1.34 -14.67
CA TRP A 128 -4.33 -0.17 -15.51
C TRP A 128 -5.78 -0.13 -16.00
N HIS A 129 -6.30 -1.25 -16.50
CA HIS A 129 -7.71 -1.36 -16.90
C HIS A 129 -8.68 -1.14 -15.74
N TRP A 130 -8.37 -1.66 -14.56
CA TRP A 130 -9.18 -1.42 -13.37
C TRP A 130 -9.18 0.07 -12.98
N LEU A 131 -8.03 0.73 -12.99
CA LEU A 131 -7.93 2.17 -12.74
C LEU A 131 -8.78 2.98 -13.72
N GLU A 132 -8.68 2.66 -15.02
CA GLU A 132 -9.47 3.32 -16.06
C GLU A 132 -10.98 3.06 -15.89
N GLY A 133 -11.38 1.84 -15.52
CA GLY A 133 -12.78 1.46 -15.34
C GLY A 133 -13.43 1.99 -14.06
N MET A 134 -12.66 2.19 -12.98
CA MET A 134 -13.18 2.69 -11.70
C MET A 134 -13.47 4.19 -11.71
N MET A 135 -12.79 4.94 -12.56
CA MET A 135 -12.97 6.38 -12.61
C MET A 135 -14.25 6.71 -13.40
N ASN A 136 -14.96 7.78 -13.00
CA ASN A 136 -16.17 8.23 -13.69
C ASN A 136 -15.92 8.44 -15.20
N ARG A 137 -16.96 8.74 -16.00
CA ARG A 137 -16.82 9.02 -17.45
C ARG A 137 -15.72 10.03 -17.81
N ASP A 138 -15.29 10.87 -16.87
CA ASP A 138 -14.21 11.87 -17.01
C ASP A 138 -12.80 11.36 -16.65
N GLY A 139 -12.65 10.15 -16.11
CA GLY A 139 -11.38 9.58 -15.68
C GLY A 139 -10.83 10.14 -14.36
N CYS A 140 -11.68 10.76 -13.50
CA CYS A 140 -11.24 11.42 -12.27
C CYS A 140 -12.09 11.13 -11.00
N ILE A 141 -11.43 11.16 -9.83
CA ILE A 141 -12.00 10.98 -8.49
C ILE A 141 -11.66 12.19 -7.61
N PHE A 142 -12.64 12.65 -6.82
CA PHE A 142 -12.52 13.79 -5.93
C PHE A 142 -12.87 13.38 -4.50
N GLY A 143 -12.08 13.81 -3.53
CA GLY A 143 -12.23 13.37 -2.15
C GLY A 143 -11.34 14.13 -1.18
N ASP A 144 -11.56 13.87 0.10
CA ASP A 144 -10.68 14.28 1.18
C ASP A 144 -9.54 13.25 1.28
N GLY A 145 -8.30 13.70 1.10
CA GLY A 145 -7.14 12.81 1.06
C GLY A 145 -6.43 12.68 2.40
N GLU A 146 -6.42 13.73 3.22
CA GLU A 146 -5.66 13.75 4.49
C GLU A 146 -6.57 13.69 5.73
N GLY A 147 -7.83 14.10 5.61
CA GLY A 147 -8.75 14.18 6.76
C GLY A 147 -8.86 12.93 7.62
N PRO A 148 -8.89 11.70 7.05
CA PRO A 148 -8.88 10.48 7.85
C PRO A 148 -7.64 10.28 8.73
N ILE A 149 -6.51 10.88 8.36
CA ILE A 149 -5.21 10.71 9.03
C ILE A 149 -4.93 11.89 9.97
N THR A 150 -5.20 13.11 9.51
CA THR A 150 -4.82 14.35 10.23
C THR A 150 -5.99 14.98 10.98
N GLY A 151 -7.24 14.55 10.72
CA GLY A 151 -8.46 15.23 11.18
C GLY A 151 -8.74 16.54 10.43
N VAL A 152 -7.87 16.97 9.51
CA VAL A 152 -8.01 18.20 8.74
C VAL A 152 -8.31 17.84 7.29
N SER A 153 -9.52 18.20 6.83
CA SER A 153 -9.91 17.93 5.46
C SER A 153 -9.10 18.74 4.44
N GLU A 154 -8.33 18.03 3.62
CA GLU A 154 -7.59 18.54 2.46
C GLU A 154 -8.11 17.83 1.22
N TRP A 155 -8.65 18.59 0.28
CA TRP A 155 -9.34 18.00 -0.87
C TRP A 155 -8.44 17.87 -2.08
N TYR A 156 -8.60 16.75 -2.78
CA TYR A 156 -7.78 16.37 -3.91
C TYR A 156 -8.64 15.95 -5.10
N LEU A 157 -8.09 16.12 -6.30
CA LEU A 157 -8.60 15.58 -7.54
C LEU A 157 -7.54 14.67 -8.14
N PHE A 158 -7.85 13.39 -8.28
CA PHE A 158 -6.99 12.38 -8.87
C PHE A 158 -7.56 11.92 -10.21
N CYS A 159 -6.77 11.95 -11.28
CA CYS A 159 -7.18 11.55 -12.63
C CYS A 159 -6.17 10.59 -13.24
N VAL A 160 -6.61 9.43 -13.74
CA VAL A 160 -5.69 8.37 -14.24
C VAL A 160 -4.86 8.84 -15.43
N ARG A 161 -5.52 9.44 -16.44
CA ARG A 161 -4.86 9.99 -17.63
C ARG A 161 -4.69 11.51 -17.57
N GLY A 162 -4.59 12.07 -16.37
CA GLY A 162 -4.58 13.52 -16.17
C GLY A 162 -3.64 13.98 -15.07
N ALA A 163 -3.97 15.11 -14.46
CA ALA A 163 -3.21 15.64 -13.33
C ALA A 163 -3.76 15.15 -11.99
N VAL A 164 -2.85 14.98 -11.03
CA VAL A 164 -3.19 14.93 -9.60
C VAL A 164 -3.10 16.34 -9.05
N ARG A 165 -4.15 16.79 -8.38
CA ARG A 165 -4.28 18.19 -7.93
C ARG A 165 -4.73 18.29 -6.48
N LYS A 166 -4.15 19.26 -5.77
CA LYS A 166 -4.55 19.69 -4.42
C LYS A 166 -5.43 20.93 -4.53
N VAL A 167 -6.52 20.98 -3.78
CA VAL A 167 -7.41 22.15 -3.71
C VAL A 167 -6.83 23.15 -2.71
N ASN A 168 -6.66 24.40 -3.12
CA ASN A 168 -6.28 25.46 -2.20
C ASN A 168 -7.53 25.98 -1.47
N LYS A 169 -7.78 25.41 -0.28
CA LYS A 169 -8.92 25.75 0.57
C LYS A 169 -9.03 27.24 0.87
N THR A 170 -7.91 27.88 1.18
CA THR A 170 -7.83 29.32 1.46
C THR A 170 -8.27 30.14 0.26
N THR A 171 -7.79 29.81 -0.93
CA THR A 171 -8.20 30.52 -2.15
C THR A 171 -9.67 30.30 -2.47
N VAL A 172 -10.21 29.09 -2.29
CA VAL A 172 -11.66 28.85 -2.47
C VAL A 172 -12.48 29.66 -1.47
N ALA A 173 -12.07 29.71 -0.19
CA ALA A 173 -12.74 30.49 0.84
C ALA A 173 -12.73 32.00 0.51
N VAL A 174 -11.60 32.52 0.04
CA VAL A 174 -11.50 33.93 -0.39
C VAL A 174 -12.38 34.21 -1.61
N LEU A 175 -12.34 33.36 -2.64
CA LEU A 175 -13.06 33.59 -3.90
C LEU A 175 -14.58 33.42 -3.78
N TYR A 176 -15.06 32.55 -2.89
CA TYR A 176 -16.48 32.18 -2.78
C TYR A 176 -17.10 32.48 -1.41
N GLY A 177 -16.36 33.19 -0.55
CA GLY A 177 -16.75 33.62 0.79
C GLY A 177 -16.32 32.65 1.90
N ASN A 178 -16.02 33.21 3.09
CA ASN A 178 -15.68 32.48 4.31
C ASN A 178 -16.90 31.70 4.83
N ARG A 179 -17.13 30.54 4.24
CA ARG A 179 -18.22 29.62 4.56
C ARG A 179 -17.79 28.61 5.62
N THR A 180 -18.75 28.00 6.31
CA THR A 180 -18.51 26.83 7.15
C THR A 180 -17.82 25.71 6.35
N SER A 181 -17.04 24.85 7.01
CA SER A 181 -16.27 23.77 6.36
C SER A 181 -17.12 22.92 5.41
N GLN A 182 -18.33 22.54 5.84
CA GLN A 182 -19.29 21.77 5.04
C GLN A 182 -19.76 22.52 3.78
N LYS A 183 -20.10 23.81 3.90
CA LYS A 183 -20.50 24.65 2.74
C LYS A 183 -19.33 24.86 1.79
N LEU A 184 -18.11 24.95 2.31
CA LEU A 184 -16.90 25.05 1.49
C LEU A 184 -16.68 23.76 0.69
N GLN A 185 -16.77 22.60 1.33
CA GLN A 185 -16.70 21.30 0.66
C GLN A 185 -17.74 21.16 -0.46
N GLN A 186 -19.00 21.53 -0.19
CA GLN A 186 -20.06 21.54 -1.21
C GLN A 186 -19.71 22.46 -2.39
N THR A 187 -19.12 23.63 -2.10
CA THR A 187 -18.68 24.59 -3.12
C THR A 187 -17.56 23.99 -3.97
N VAL A 188 -16.55 23.39 -3.36
CA VAL A 188 -15.46 22.68 -4.06
C VAL A 188 -16.01 21.57 -4.94
N ARG A 189 -16.91 20.71 -4.43
CA ARG A 189 -17.57 19.64 -5.21
C ARG A 189 -18.26 20.20 -6.45
N ARG A 190 -19.01 21.31 -6.32
CA ARG A 190 -19.67 21.97 -7.46
C ARG A 190 -18.66 22.52 -8.47
N LEU A 191 -17.57 23.13 -8.01
CA LEU A 191 -16.53 23.66 -8.89
C LEU A 191 -15.81 22.55 -9.65
N VAL A 192 -15.47 21.46 -8.96
CA VAL A 192 -14.88 20.26 -9.57
C VAL A 192 -15.84 19.66 -10.60
N HIS A 193 -17.12 19.51 -10.26
CA HIS A 193 -18.14 19.02 -11.19
C HIS A 193 -18.24 19.91 -12.44
N ARG A 194 -18.30 21.24 -12.29
CA ARG A 194 -18.29 22.16 -13.43
C ARG A 194 -17.01 22.05 -14.27
N ALA A 195 -15.87 21.90 -13.63
CA ALA A 195 -14.59 21.76 -14.34
C ALA A 195 -14.55 20.46 -15.16
N ARG A 196 -15.12 19.37 -14.64
CA ARG A 196 -15.21 18.06 -15.31
C ARG A 196 -16.17 18.05 -16.50
N TRP A 197 -17.32 18.71 -16.38
CA TRP A 197 -18.33 18.76 -17.46
C TRP A 197 -17.90 19.61 -18.66
N SER A 198 -17.00 20.56 -18.46
CA SER A 198 -16.39 21.32 -19.55
C SER A 198 -15.25 20.50 -20.16
N SER A 199 -15.64 19.57 -21.04
CA SER A 199 -14.76 18.67 -21.79
C SER A 199 -13.48 19.36 -22.26
N GLN A 200 -12.32 18.86 -21.80
CA GLN A 200 -10.93 19.18 -22.20
C GLN A 200 -10.43 20.62 -22.03
N GLY A 201 -11.28 21.65 -22.09
CA GLY A 201 -10.85 23.05 -22.03
C GLY A 201 -10.65 23.58 -20.60
N SER A 202 -11.43 23.09 -19.64
CA SER A 202 -11.47 23.69 -18.30
C SER A 202 -10.19 23.47 -17.50
N GLU A 203 -9.50 22.34 -17.69
CA GLU A 203 -8.26 22.08 -16.96
C GLU A 203 -7.15 23.07 -17.36
N ARG A 204 -7.18 23.54 -18.61
CA ARG A 204 -6.32 24.62 -19.11
C ARG A 204 -6.83 26.01 -18.72
N SER A 205 -8.10 26.14 -18.32
CA SER A 205 -8.69 27.41 -17.94
C SER A 205 -7.95 28.03 -16.76
N LYS A 206 -7.70 29.34 -16.86
CA LYS A 206 -7.10 30.11 -15.75
C LYS A 206 -7.95 30.02 -14.49
N SER A 207 -9.27 29.87 -14.62
CA SER A 207 -10.19 29.71 -13.50
C SER A 207 -9.90 28.48 -12.66
N PHE A 208 -9.65 27.32 -13.28
CA PHE A 208 -9.37 26.08 -12.56
C PHE A 208 -8.01 26.11 -11.83
N LYS A 209 -7.00 26.71 -12.46
CA LYS A 209 -5.67 26.90 -11.87
C LYS A 209 -5.64 27.89 -10.71
N ARG A 210 -6.65 28.75 -10.55
CA ARG A 210 -6.70 29.73 -9.46
C ARG A 210 -6.89 29.10 -8.09
N TRP A 211 -7.60 27.98 -8.00
CA TRP A 211 -7.96 27.37 -6.72
C TRP A 211 -7.48 25.91 -6.59
N THR A 212 -6.73 25.41 -7.57
CA THR A 212 -6.06 24.11 -7.50
C THR A 212 -4.58 24.23 -7.87
N SER A 213 -3.73 23.48 -7.19
CA SER A 213 -2.33 23.27 -7.55
C SER A 213 -2.14 21.87 -8.09
N ARG A 214 -1.26 21.72 -9.09
CA ARG A 214 -0.92 20.41 -9.67
C ARG A 214 0.26 19.84 -8.91
N ILE A 215 0.12 18.63 -8.39
CA ILE A 215 1.13 17.91 -7.60
C ILE A 215 1.72 16.71 -8.35
N GLY A 216 1.04 16.23 -9.40
CA GLY A 216 1.53 15.20 -10.31
C GLY A 216 0.82 15.27 -11.67
N GLU A 217 1.42 14.70 -12.70
CA GLU A 217 0.86 14.68 -14.06
C GLU A 217 1.14 13.34 -14.75
N TYR A 218 0.11 12.76 -15.38
CA TYR A 218 0.24 11.57 -16.21
C TYR A 218 1.26 11.81 -17.33
N LYS A 219 2.20 10.88 -17.48
CA LYS A 219 3.11 10.80 -18.63
C LYS A 219 3.12 9.37 -19.15
N ALA A 220 2.79 9.17 -20.43
CA ALA A 220 2.60 7.83 -21.02
C ALA A 220 3.76 6.84 -20.80
N ASN A 221 5.00 7.32 -20.82
CA ASN A 221 6.19 6.47 -20.67
C ASN A 221 6.73 6.38 -19.22
N VAL A 222 6.04 6.98 -18.26
CA VAL A 222 6.47 7.03 -16.85
C VAL A 222 5.36 6.53 -15.92
N THR A 223 4.14 6.99 -16.15
CA THR A 223 2.96 6.65 -15.35
C THR A 223 2.37 5.33 -15.81
N TRP A 224 2.95 4.24 -15.31
CA TRP A 224 2.49 2.87 -15.56
C TRP A 224 2.62 2.05 -14.26
N PRO A 225 1.72 1.07 -14.00
CA PRO A 225 1.85 0.21 -12.84
C PRO A 225 3.12 -0.61 -12.90
N ARG A 226 3.89 -0.60 -11.83
CA ARG A 226 5.12 -1.37 -11.68
C ARG A 226 5.20 -2.02 -10.31
N TRP A 227 5.88 -3.17 -10.24
CA TRP A 227 6.16 -3.81 -8.96
C TRP A 227 7.39 -3.19 -8.33
N ASN A 228 7.23 -2.64 -7.12
CA ASN A 228 8.36 -2.16 -6.31
C ASN A 228 8.87 -3.32 -5.45
N VAL A 229 10.02 -3.87 -5.81
CA VAL A 229 10.63 -5.03 -5.12
C VAL A 229 11.02 -4.70 -3.69
N GLU A 230 11.57 -3.51 -3.44
CA GLU A 230 12.02 -3.11 -2.10
C GLU A 230 10.83 -2.97 -1.14
N ARG A 231 9.72 -2.40 -1.61
CA ARG A 231 8.51 -2.17 -0.82
C ARG A 231 7.48 -3.30 -0.90
N GLN A 232 7.71 -4.30 -1.74
CA GLN A 232 6.79 -5.41 -2.02
C GLN A 232 5.34 -4.94 -2.30
N LEU A 233 5.20 -3.93 -3.17
CA LEU A 233 3.89 -3.37 -3.53
C LEU A 233 3.83 -2.85 -4.97
N TRP A 234 2.61 -2.68 -5.46
CA TRP A 234 2.35 -2.07 -6.77
C TRP A 234 2.29 -0.55 -6.65
N GLU A 235 2.96 0.16 -7.56
CA GLU A 235 2.95 1.61 -7.57
C GLU A 235 2.84 2.22 -8.98
N LEU A 236 2.40 3.48 -9.04
CA LEU A 236 2.42 4.34 -10.22
C LEU A 236 3.04 5.68 -9.87
N ILE A 237 3.85 6.24 -10.78
CA ILE A 237 4.45 7.55 -10.58
C ILE A 237 3.77 8.60 -11.46
N TYR A 238 3.33 9.67 -10.83
CA TYR A 238 2.85 10.89 -11.47
C TYR A 238 3.91 11.97 -11.25
N PRO A 239 4.87 12.11 -12.19
CA PRO A 239 5.97 13.05 -12.02
C PRO A 239 5.46 14.50 -11.97
N THR A 240 6.20 15.35 -11.29
CA THR A 240 5.98 16.80 -11.33
C THR A 240 7.24 17.53 -11.77
N ARG A 241 7.16 18.85 -11.93
CA ARG A 241 8.28 19.76 -12.16
C ARG A 241 8.52 20.68 -10.97
N ARG A 242 7.78 20.47 -9.88
CA ARG A 242 7.86 21.27 -8.67
C ARG A 242 9.19 20.95 -7.99
N GLU A 243 10.08 21.94 -7.92
CA GLU A 243 11.32 21.81 -7.16
C GLU A 243 11.01 21.43 -5.72
N CYS A 244 11.74 20.46 -5.21
CA CYS A 244 11.77 20.11 -3.82
C CYS A 244 12.95 20.81 -3.15
N ARG A 245 12.70 21.22 -1.92
CA ARG A 245 13.68 21.83 -1.04
C ARG A 245 13.59 21.14 0.32
N ALA A 246 13.76 19.81 0.34
CA ALA A 246 13.66 19.02 1.57
C ALA A 246 14.59 19.55 2.66
N TRP A 247 15.79 19.98 2.27
CA TRP A 247 16.78 20.62 3.13
C TRP A 247 16.26 21.89 3.86
N GLU A 248 15.22 22.59 3.37
CA GLU A 248 14.60 23.71 4.11
C GLU A 248 13.89 23.21 5.38
N ALA A 249 13.28 22.01 5.33
CA ALA A 249 12.67 21.39 6.51
C ALA A 249 13.73 20.93 7.52
N ASP A 250 14.85 20.37 7.04
CA ASP A 250 15.97 19.98 7.89
C ASP A 250 16.61 21.22 8.55
N ALA A 251 16.89 22.27 7.77
CA ALA A 251 17.42 23.54 8.29
C ALA A 251 16.53 24.11 9.41
N ALA A 252 15.20 24.10 9.21
CA ALA A 252 14.23 24.52 10.22
C ALA A 252 14.26 23.64 11.48
N ALA A 253 14.41 22.32 11.34
CA ALA A 253 14.51 21.39 12.46
C ALA A 253 15.79 21.61 13.29
N PHE A 254 16.89 22.02 12.66
CA PHE A 254 18.14 22.40 13.33
C PHE A 254 18.16 23.85 13.83
N GLY A 255 17.10 24.64 13.59
CA GLY A 255 17.05 26.05 13.95
C GLY A 255 18.08 26.91 13.21
N GLU A 256 18.54 26.45 12.05
CA GLU A 256 19.54 27.13 11.23
C GLU A 256 18.88 27.90 10.09
N SER A 257 19.52 29.00 9.65
CA SER A 257 19.07 29.64 8.42
C SER A 257 19.38 28.73 7.23
N PRO A 258 18.57 28.78 6.15
CA PRO A 258 18.82 28.07 4.89
C PRO A 258 20.28 28.12 4.43
N GLU A 259 20.89 29.32 4.47
CA GLU A 259 22.26 29.57 4.03
C GLU A 259 23.30 28.95 4.97
N ARG A 260 23.03 28.98 6.28
CA ARG A 260 23.92 28.42 7.30
C ARG A 260 23.90 26.90 7.26
N TYR A 261 22.72 26.29 7.10
CA TYR A 261 22.56 24.85 6.97
C TYR A 261 23.27 24.31 5.74
N ILE A 262 23.04 24.91 4.56
CA ILE A 262 23.73 24.53 3.32
C ILE A 262 25.25 24.63 3.49
N ARG A 263 25.74 25.69 4.16
CA ARG A 263 27.17 25.88 4.41
C ARG A 263 27.71 24.79 5.35
N ASN A 264 27.01 24.51 6.46
CA ASN A 264 27.41 23.51 7.44
C ASN A 264 27.45 22.09 6.84
N GLU A 265 26.43 21.70 6.07
CA GLU A 265 26.44 20.42 5.36
C GLU A 265 27.57 20.38 4.31
N SER A 266 27.80 21.47 3.56
CA SER A 266 28.93 21.50 2.62
C SER A 266 30.30 21.33 3.29
N HIS A 267 30.47 21.80 4.54
CA HIS A 267 31.68 21.60 5.33
C HIS A 267 31.75 20.21 5.97
N ARG A 268 30.63 19.65 6.42
CA ARG A 268 30.59 18.31 7.02
C ARG A 268 31.02 17.23 6.03
N TRP A 269 30.74 17.44 4.76
CA TRP A 269 31.11 16.52 3.68
C TRP A 269 32.37 16.93 2.91
N SER A 270 33.08 18.01 3.29
CA SER A 270 34.25 18.49 2.54
C SER A 270 35.44 17.51 2.53
N ASP A 271 35.49 16.56 3.46
CA ASP A 271 36.48 15.47 3.44
C ASP A 271 36.15 14.40 2.38
N SER A 272 34.90 14.33 1.93
CA SER A 272 34.51 13.54 0.76
C SER A 272 34.53 14.44 -0.47
N ARG A 273 35.59 14.34 -1.27
CA ARG A 273 35.84 15.09 -2.53
C ARG A 273 34.76 14.97 -3.63
N SER A 274 33.55 14.53 -3.31
CA SER A 274 32.44 14.35 -4.24
C SER A 274 31.07 14.78 -3.70
N PHE A 275 30.98 15.66 -2.70
CA PHE A 275 29.69 16.30 -2.38
C PHE A 275 29.46 17.52 -3.28
N THR A 276 29.14 17.26 -4.55
CA THR A 276 28.13 18.11 -5.19
C THR A 276 26.87 17.92 -4.36
N LEU A 277 26.41 18.97 -3.64
CA LEU A 277 24.98 19.16 -3.35
C LEU A 277 24.24 18.58 -4.54
N PRO A 278 23.25 17.68 -4.38
CA PRO A 278 22.53 17.15 -5.54
C PRO A 278 21.94 18.34 -6.32
N ARG A 279 22.72 18.85 -7.28
CA ARG A 279 22.32 19.88 -8.24
C ARG A 279 21.30 19.29 -9.20
N ASN A 280 21.17 17.97 -9.20
CA ASN A 280 19.94 17.28 -9.52
C ASN A 280 18.89 17.80 -8.53
N LYS A 281 18.26 18.91 -8.89
CA LYS A 281 17.13 19.50 -8.16
C LYS A 281 16.21 18.34 -7.80
N GLU A 282 16.15 18.00 -6.53
CA GLU A 282 15.17 17.05 -6.04
C GLU A 282 13.82 17.61 -6.48
N VAL A 283 13.04 16.80 -7.17
CA VAL A 283 11.74 17.20 -7.66
C VAL A 283 10.73 16.48 -6.80
N TRP A 284 9.63 17.15 -6.47
CA TRP A 284 8.52 16.43 -5.88
C TRP A 284 8.10 15.27 -6.78
N GLU A 285 7.57 14.22 -6.17
CA GLU A 285 6.93 13.11 -6.88
C GLU A 285 5.56 12.84 -6.27
N THR A 286 4.62 12.36 -7.07
CA THR A 286 3.37 11.79 -6.55
C THR A 286 3.38 10.31 -6.86
N VAL A 287 3.34 9.47 -5.83
CA VAL A 287 3.41 8.01 -5.96
C VAL A 287 2.07 7.44 -5.52
N VAL A 288 1.38 6.75 -6.42
CA VAL A 288 0.14 6.03 -6.11
C VAL A 288 0.49 4.59 -5.79
N ARG A 289 0.27 4.18 -4.54
CA ARG A 289 0.49 2.82 -4.07
C ARG A 289 -0.81 2.07 -3.98
N LEU A 290 -0.81 0.87 -4.52
CA LEU A 290 -1.97 -0.01 -4.57
C LEU A 290 -1.83 -1.11 -3.53
N TYR A 291 -2.84 -1.26 -2.69
CA TYR A 291 -2.86 -2.32 -1.68
C TYR A 291 -4.18 -3.09 -1.73
N CYS A 292 -4.10 -4.35 -1.28
CA CYS A 292 -5.26 -5.18 -1.03
C CYS A 292 -5.64 -5.07 0.45
N GLN A 293 -6.92 -4.90 0.74
CA GLN A 293 -7.46 -5.04 2.09
C GLN A 293 -8.35 -6.29 2.11
N GLN A 294 -8.00 -7.26 2.96
CA GLN A 294 -8.72 -8.54 3.06
C GLN A 294 -10.15 -8.38 3.60
N ASN A 295 -10.40 -7.37 4.44
CA ASN A 295 -11.71 -7.18 5.07
C ASN A 295 -12.76 -6.72 4.06
N GLN A 296 -13.95 -7.32 4.14
CA GLN A 296 -15.14 -7.04 3.32
C GLN A 296 -15.78 -5.68 3.65
N GLY A 297 -15.01 -4.60 3.59
CA GLY A 297 -15.59 -3.26 3.47
C GLY A 297 -16.40 -3.14 2.18
N ASP A 298 -17.39 -2.25 2.17
CA ASP A 298 -18.28 -1.98 1.03
C ASP A 298 -17.49 -1.93 -0.28
N ARG A 299 -17.78 -2.86 -1.20
CA ARG A 299 -17.07 -3.02 -2.48
C ARG A 299 -17.28 -1.81 -3.40
N HIS A 300 -18.25 -0.95 -3.10
CA HIS A 300 -18.60 0.20 -3.92
C HIS A 300 -17.94 1.51 -3.49
N VAL A 301 -17.31 1.56 -2.32
CA VAL A 301 -16.59 2.76 -1.85
C VAL A 301 -15.12 2.62 -2.20
N LEU A 302 -14.62 3.54 -3.03
CA LEU A 302 -13.18 3.63 -3.27
C LEU A 302 -12.52 4.27 -2.04
N ASP A 303 -11.84 3.45 -1.26
CA ASP A 303 -10.99 3.90 -0.16
C ASP A 303 -9.64 4.38 -0.69
N TRP A 304 -9.33 5.64 -0.45
CA TRP A 304 -8.05 6.24 -0.78
C TRP A 304 -7.68 7.35 0.19
N SER A 305 -6.38 7.60 0.32
CA SER A 305 -5.82 8.71 1.08
C SER A 305 -4.60 9.28 0.37
N ILE A 306 -4.22 10.50 0.72
CA ILE A 306 -2.99 11.15 0.29
C ILE A 306 -2.27 11.65 1.52
N THR A 307 -0.95 11.48 1.55
CA THR A 307 -0.08 12.06 2.57
C THR A 307 1.10 12.77 1.90
N GLU A 308 1.45 13.95 2.41
CA GLU A 308 2.61 14.71 1.96
C GLU A 308 3.80 14.37 2.88
N VAL A 309 4.84 13.76 2.32
CA VAL A 309 6.07 13.39 3.03
C VAL A 309 7.17 14.36 2.62
N LEU A 310 7.39 15.38 3.45
CA LEU A 310 8.31 16.49 3.15
C LEU A 310 9.76 16.04 2.99
N GLN A 311 10.20 15.09 3.82
CA GLN A 311 11.59 14.61 3.86
C GLN A 311 11.99 13.89 2.57
N THR A 312 11.03 13.21 1.93
CA THR A 312 11.26 12.45 0.68
C THR A 312 10.64 13.15 -0.52
N CYS A 313 10.14 14.38 -0.38
CA CYS A 313 9.52 15.13 -1.46
C CYS A 313 8.40 14.35 -2.16
N THR A 314 7.64 13.54 -1.43
CA THR A 314 6.68 12.61 -2.03
C THR A 314 5.26 12.88 -1.56
N HIS A 315 4.30 12.95 -2.49
CA HIS A 315 2.89 12.80 -2.18
C HIS A 315 2.54 11.32 -2.36
N GLU A 316 2.31 10.62 -1.26
CA GLU A 316 1.94 9.22 -1.27
C GLU A 316 0.42 9.10 -1.31
N VAL A 317 -0.10 8.56 -2.41
CA VAL A 317 -1.52 8.23 -2.56
C VAL A 317 -1.69 6.76 -2.27
N LEU A 318 -2.39 6.40 -1.21
CA LEU A 318 -2.76 5.01 -0.94
C LEU A 318 -4.12 4.74 -1.58
N LEU A 319 -4.21 3.71 -2.40
CA LEU A 319 -5.42 3.37 -3.13
C LEU A 319 -5.73 1.87 -2.96
N ARG A 320 -6.89 1.57 -2.40
CA ARG A 320 -7.37 0.19 -2.29
C ARG A 320 -7.73 -0.33 -3.67
N SER A 321 -7.19 -1.47 -4.06
CA SER A 321 -7.43 -2.06 -5.38
C SER A 321 -7.68 -3.57 -5.31
N PRO A 322 -8.85 -4.07 -5.72
CA PRO A 322 -9.07 -5.51 -5.87
C PRO A 322 -8.18 -6.13 -6.96
N ALA A 323 -7.68 -5.33 -7.91
CA ALA A 323 -6.82 -5.83 -8.99
C ALA A 323 -5.46 -6.36 -8.50
N VAL A 324 -5.02 -5.97 -7.30
CA VAL A 324 -3.79 -6.47 -6.67
C VAL A 324 -4.05 -7.56 -5.63
N CYS A 325 -5.30 -7.87 -5.29
CA CYS A 325 -5.61 -8.84 -4.23
C CYS A 325 -5.20 -10.27 -4.57
N GLU A 326 -5.48 -10.74 -5.78
CA GLU A 326 -5.02 -12.07 -6.22
C GLU A 326 -3.49 -12.16 -6.20
N TRP A 327 -2.81 -11.08 -6.63
CA TRP A 327 -1.35 -11.01 -6.59
C TRP A 327 -0.83 -11.13 -5.15
N SER A 328 -1.35 -10.31 -4.23
CA SER A 328 -0.98 -10.36 -2.81
C SER A 328 -1.27 -11.73 -2.19
N GLN A 329 -2.41 -12.35 -2.53
CA GLN A 329 -2.78 -13.67 -2.03
C GLN A 329 -1.83 -14.76 -2.51
N VAL A 330 -1.46 -14.76 -3.80
CA VAL A 330 -0.50 -15.73 -4.34
C VAL A 330 0.88 -15.57 -3.69
N LEU A 331 1.35 -14.34 -3.49
CA LEU A 331 2.61 -14.10 -2.79
C LEU A 331 2.58 -14.59 -1.34
N GLN A 332 1.47 -14.38 -0.63
CA GLN A 332 1.28 -14.92 0.72
C GLN A 332 1.27 -16.45 0.71
N ASN A 333 0.64 -17.09 -0.28
CA ASN A 333 0.58 -18.55 -0.38
C ASN A 333 1.95 -19.21 -0.57
N PHE A 334 2.96 -18.51 -1.12
CA PHE A 334 4.33 -19.03 -1.18
C PHE A 334 5.00 -19.16 0.19
N HIS A 335 4.47 -18.51 1.23
CA HIS A 335 4.98 -18.59 2.60
C HIS A 335 4.21 -19.62 3.45
N VAL A 336 3.23 -20.29 2.84
CA VAL A 336 2.36 -21.26 3.49
C VAL A 336 2.81 -22.68 3.11
N ASN A 337 3.02 -23.51 4.13
CA ASN A 337 3.17 -24.95 3.97
C ASN A 337 1.81 -25.62 4.15
N PRO A 338 1.14 -26.05 3.08
CA PRO A 338 -0.09 -26.79 3.23
C PRO A 338 0.21 -28.17 3.83
N ILE A 339 -0.67 -28.64 4.70
CA ILE A 339 -0.69 -29.99 5.26
C ILE A 339 -1.78 -30.75 4.48
N PRO A 340 -1.41 -31.53 3.45
CA PRO A 340 -2.37 -32.32 2.70
C PRO A 340 -2.97 -33.45 3.55
N CYS A 341 -4.29 -33.57 3.54
CA CYS A 341 -5.02 -34.57 4.30
C CYS A 341 -6.08 -35.30 3.47
N ILE A 342 -6.40 -36.52 3.88
CA ILE A 342 -7.44 -37.36 3.28
C ILE A 342 -8.43 -37.74 4.39
N PRO A 343 -9.75 -37.73 4.13
CA PRO A 343 -10.73 -38.19 5.12
C PRO A 343 -10.57 -39.71 5.35
N ILE A 344 -10.79 -40.16 6.58
CA ILE A 344 -10.78 -41.59 6.96
C ILE A 344 -12.08 -42.02 7.60
#